data_AF-A0A084SHS1-F1
#
_entry.id   AF-A0A084SHS1-F1
#
_cell.length_a   1.000
_cell.length_b   1.000
_cell.length_c   1.000
_cell.angle_alpha   90.00
_cell.angle_beta   90.00
_cell.angle_gamma   90.00
#
_symmetry.space_group_name_H-M   'P 1'
#
loop_
_entity.id
_entity.type
_entity.pdbx_description
1 polymer ?
#
loop_
_entity_poly.entity_id
_entity_poly.type
_entity_poly.pdbx_seq_one_letter_code
_entity_poly.pdbx_strand_id
1 'polypeptide(L)'
;MKLGIIDSGVDVGFLREHGIHLAGGARFTLDLGARVLETRSYDREELEAWRAGTSTVDLQDENGHGTAVLSILHDQVRPWPEVELYVARIFDQEVRAHSLCLVEALRWMLDEVGVDLLNLSLGTTYRALEAPMREVLERAVARGAIIACAAGGVPTLPAQLDSVVSVGDPALMEGLGTGVKVDHVVPHRQVKLYMGGRWCGDAPMTTSFACAVAVAGVLRDGCPPEWRRKQR
;
A
#
# COMPACT_ATOMS: atom_id res chain seq x y z
N MET A 1 -11.60 -4.54 -11.39
CA MET A 1 -11.39 -4.12 -9.99
C MET A 1 -10.12 -3.29 -9.95
N LYS A 2 -10.13 -2.19 -9.20
CA LYS A 2 -9.00 -1.29 -9.03
C LYS A 2 -8.26 -1.59 -7.73
N LEU A 3 -6.97 -1.89 -7.84
CA LEU A 3 -6.06 -2.18 -6.73
C LEU A 3 -5.10 -1.02 -6.54
N GLY A 4 -5.04 -0.46 -5.33
CA GLY A 4 -4.10 0.60 -4.96
C GLY A 4 -3.00 0.11 -4.04
N ILE A 5 -1.79 0.65 -4.23
CA ILE A 5 -0.65 0.52 -3.32
C ILE A 5 -0.13 1.93 -3.01
N ILE A 6 -0.06 2.31 -1.73
CA ILE A 6 0.63 3.52 -1.28
C ILE A 6 1.90 3.09 -0.56
N ASP A 7 3.07 3.38 -1.15
CA ASP A 7 4.36 2.89 -0.65
C ASP A 7 5.55 3.69 -1.23
N SER A 8 6.72 3.05 -1.42
CA SER A 8 7.97 3.66 -1.90
C SER A 8 8.11 3.73 -3.42
N GLY A 9 7.10 3.27 -4.17
CA GLY A 9 7.12 3.13 -5.62
C GLY A 9 7.16 1.67 -6.05
N VAL A 10 7.51 1.42 -7.30
CA VAL A 10 7.71 0.08 -7.85
C VAL A 10 8.92 0.04 -8.79
N ASP A 11 9.61 -1.10 -8.84
CA ASP A 11 10.71 -1.32 -9.77
C ASP A 11 10.20 -1.60 -11.18
N VAL A 12 10.58 -0.75 -12.15
CA VAL A 12 10.24 -0.94 -13.56
C VAL A 12 10.78 -2.26 -14.14
N GLY A 13 11.92 -2.75 -13.63
CA GLY A 13 12.49 -4.03 -14.02
C GLY A 13 11.56 -5.19 -13.65
N PHE A 14 11.02 -5.18 -12.44
CA PHE A 14 10.04 -6.16 -11.98
C PHE A 14 8.75 -6.12 -12.81
N LEU A 15 8.25 -4.92 -13.12
CA LEU A 15 7.07 -4.76 -13.99
C LEU A 15 7.30 -5.37 -15.37
N ARG A 16 8.46 -5.13 -15.98
CA ARG A 16 8.83 -5.68 -17.30
C ARG A 16 8.95 -7.20 -17.26
N GLU A 17 9.68 -7.73 -16.29
CA GLU A 17 9.95 -9.17 -16.14
C GLU A 17 8.65 -9.98 -16.01
N HIS A 18 7.65 -9.42 -15.34
CA HIS A 18 6.40 -10.12 -15.05
C HIS A 18 5.20 -9.65 -15.88
N GLY A 19 5.40 -8.78 -16.86
CA GLY A 19 4.32 -8.28 -17.72
C GLY A 19 3.22 -7.53 -16.95
N ILE A 20 3.58 -6.85 -15.87
CA ILE A 20 2.64 -6.06 -15.05
C ILE A 20 2.54 -4.66 -15.63
N HIS A 21 1.30 -4.19 -15.78
CA HIS A 21 0.97 -2.87 -16.30
C HIS A 21 0.30 -2.03 -15.22
N LEU A 22 0.71 -0.76 -15.10
CA LEU A 22 0.07 0.20 -14.20
C LEU A 22 -1.06 0.92 -14.95
N ALA A 23 -2.21 1.05 -14.30
CA ALA A 23 -3.34 1.83 -14.81
C ALA A 23 -3.20 3.33 -14.50
N GLY A 24 -2.41 3.68 -13.49
CA GLY A 24 -2.08 5.05 -13.11
C GLY A 24 -1.07 5.07 -11.96
N GLY A 25 -0.45 6.22 -11.73
CA GLY A 25 0.45 6.39 -10.61
C GLY A 25 0.62 7.84 -10.21
N ALA A 26 1.08 8.09 -9.00
CA ALA A 26 1.35 9.45 -8.54
C ALA A 26 2.50 9.51 -7.53
N ARG A 27 3.26 10.61 -7.56
CA ARG A 27 4.27 10.96 -6.56
C ARG A 27 3.76 12.09 -5.68
N PHE A 28 3.99 11.96 -4.38
CA PHE A 28 3.71 13.00 -3.39
C PHE A 28 4.98 13.35 -2.62
N THR A 29 5.36 14.63 -2.63
CA THR A 29 6.53 15.16 -1.92
C THR A 29 6.15 16.42 -1.16
N LEU A 30 6.86 16.69 -0.06
CA LEU A 30 6.70 17.93 0.70
C LEU A 30 8.04 18.67 0.70
N ASP A 31 8.10 19.81 0.04
CA ASP A 31 9.20 20.75 0.21
C ASP A 31 8.96 21.52 1.52
N LEU A 32 9.78 21.24 2.54
CA LEU A 32 9.69 21.91 3.84
C LEU A 32 10.14 23.37 3.79
N GLY A 33 11.06 23.72 2.89
CA GLY A 33 11.56 25.08 2.73
C GLY A 33 10.52 25.98 2.06
N ALA A 34 9.93 25.51 0.96
CA ALA A 34 8.85 26.20 0.28
C ALA A 34 7.49 26.04 0.98
N ARG A 35 7.35 25.03 1.85
CA ARG A 35 6.09 24.61 2.49
C ARG A 35 5.01 24.26 1.47
N VAL A 36 5.43 23.64 0.37
CA VAL A 36 4.58 23.24 -0.74
C VAL A 36 4.52 21.72 -0.78
N LEU A 37 3.30 21.19 -0.83
CA LEU A 37 3.07 19.79 -1.17
C LEU A 37 2.95 19.69 -2.69
N GLU A 38 3.84 18.92 -3.28
CA GLU A 38 3.90 18.68 -4.71
C GLU A 38 3.27 17.33 -5.01
N THR A 39 2.43 17.30 -6.04
CA THR A 39 1.81 16.09 -6.56
C THR A 39 2.08 15.99 -8.04
N ARG A 40 2.56 14.84 -8.49
CA ARG A 40 2.71 14.53 -9.90
C ARG A 40 2.03 13.20 -10.21
N SER A 41 0.91 13.25 -10.91
CA SER A 41 0.22 12.08 -11.44
C SER A 41 0.75 11.71 -12.82
N TYR A 42 0.68 10.42 -13.14
CA TYR A 42 1.09 9.83 -14.40
C TYR A 42 -0.06 9.02 -14.97
N ASP A 43 -0.39 9.26 -16.23
CA ASP A 43 -1.39 8.47 -16.94
C ASP A 43 -0.81 7.16 -17.51
N ARG A 44 -1.67 6.35 -18.13
CA ARG A 44 -1.27 5.07 -18.71
C ARG A 44 -0.20 5.24 -19.80
N GLU A 45 -0.28 6.26 -20.64
CA GLU A 45 0.66 6.45 -21.75
C GLU A 45 2.06 6.76 -21.21
N GLU A 46 2.17 7.67 -20.25
CA GLU A 46 3.43 8.00 -19.58
C GLU A 46 4.06 6.78 -18.89
N LEU A 47 3.23 5.97 -18.22
CA LEU A 47 3.67 4.76 -17.50
C LEU A 47 4.09 3.64 -18.45
N GLU A 48 3.41 3.48 -19.59
CA GLU A 48 3.83 2.54 -20.63
C GLU A 48 5.15 2.97 -21.26
N ALA A 49 5.33 4.27 -21.53
CA ALA A 49 6.60 4.82 -22.00
C ALA A 49 7.73 4.60 -20.99
N TRP A 50 7.45 4.75 -19.69
CA TRP A 50 8.43 4.49 -18.63
C TRP A 50 8.79 3.01 -18.56
N ARG A 51 7.77 2.14 -18.60
CA ARG A 51 7.95 0.70 -18.68
C ARG A 51 8.66 0.28 -19.97
N ALA A 52 8.55 1.00 -21.08
CA ALA A 52 9.33 0.75 -22.29
C ALA A 52 10.77 1.31 -22.22
N GLY A 53 11.06 2.18 -21.26
CA GLY A 53 12.36 2.84 -21.12
C GLY A 53 12.53 4.06 -22.04
N THR A 54 11.43 4.61 -22.54
CA THR A 54 11.40 5.78 -23.43
C THR A 54 11.03 7.07 -22.72
N SER A 55 10.60 7.01 -21.45
CA SER A 55 10.35 8.17 -20.59
C SER A 55 10.86 7.92 -19.16
N THR A 56 10.90 8.97 -18.36
CA THR A 56 11.17 8.91 -16.92
C THR A 56 9.96 9.36 -16.14
N VAL A 57 9.63 8.62 -15.09
CA VAL A 57 8.63 8.99 -14.08
C VAL A 57 9.25 8.79 -12.70
N ASP A 58 8.74 9.52 -11.72
CA ASP A 58 9.23 9.46 -10.35
C ASP A 58 8.44 8.44 -9.52
N LEU A 59 8.40 7.19 -10.03
CA LEU A 59 7.78 6.05 -9.35
C LEU A 59 8.75 4.90 -9.12
N GLN A 60 10.00 5.01 -9.60
CA GLN A 60 11.01 3.98 -9.40
C GLN A 60 11.23 3.77 -7.90
N ASP A 61 11.09 2.52 -7.47
CA ASP A 61 11.38 2.15 -6.10
C ASP A 61 12.88 2.07 -5.86
N GLU A 62 13.42 3.07 -5.18
CA GLU A 62 14.85 3.13 -4.81
C GLU A 62 15.14 2.39 -3.50
N ASN A 63 14.10 2.07 -2.72
CA ASN A 63 14.24 1.37 -1.44
C ASN A 63 14.01 -0.14 -1.56
N GLY A 64 13.04 -0.55 -2.38
CA GLY A 64 12.64 -1.93 -2.61
C GLY A 64 11.42 -2.38 -1.80
N HIS A 65 10.93 -1.60 -0.84
CA HIS A 65 9.78 -1.99 0.00
C HIS A 65 8.47 -2.09 -0.80
N GLY A 66 8.12 -1.08 -1.60
CA GLY A 66 6.92 -1.10 -2.44
C GLY A 66 6.96 -2.19 -3.50
N THR A 67 8.15 -2.45 -4.07
CA THR A 67 8.37 -3.58 -4.98
C THR A 67 8.20 -4.92 -4.28
N ALA A 68 8.69 -5.05 -3.04
CA ALA A 68 8.48 -6.26 -2.25
C ALA A 68 7.00 -6.49 -1.98
N VAL A 69 6.24 -5.45 -1.60
CA VAL A 69 4.78 -5.51 -1.44
C VAL A 69 4.10 -5.99 -2.73
N LEU A 70 4.39 -5.36 -3.88
CA LEU A 70 3.82 -5.78 -5.16
C LEU A 70 4.21 -7.23 -5.52
N SER A 71 5.45 -7.63 -5.24
CA SER A 71 5.94 -8.97 -5.55
C SER A 71 5.25 -10.05 -4.73
N ILE A 72 4.91 -9.76 -3.47
CA ILE A 72 4.15 -10.67 -2.60
C ILE A 72 2.75 -10.84 -3.16
N LEU A 73 2.08 -9.75 -3.54
CA LEU A 73 0.77 -9.82 -4.19
C LEU A 73 0.86 -10.69 -5.46
N HIS A 74 1.84 -10.42 -6.31
CA HIS A 74 2.04 -11.15 -7.56
C HIS A 74 2.35 -12.63 -7.36
N ASP A 75 3.11 -13.00 -6.33
CA ASP A 75 3.45 -14.40 -6.03
C ASP A 75 2.29 -15.19 -5.41
N GLN A 76 1.51 -14.55 -4.56
CA GLN A 76 0.39 -15.16 -3.83
C GLN A 76 -0.89 -15.30 -4.67
N VAL A 77 -1.01 -14.55 -5.76
CA VAL A 77 -2.17 -14.57 -6.66
C VAL A 77 -1.73 -15.02 -8.05
N ARG A 78 -1.90 -16.32 -8.34
CA ARG A 78 -1.59 -16.90 -9.66
C ARG A 78 -2.78 -17.70 -10.21
N PRO A 79 -3.18 -17.48 -11.47
CA PRO A 79 -2.68 -16.45 -12.40
C PRO A 79 -2.99 -15.02 -11.90
N TRP A 80 -2.20 -14.02 -12.33
CA TRP A 80 -2.46 -12.62 -11.97
C TRP A 80 -3.80 -12.19 -12.61
N PRO A 81 -4.76 -11.68 -11.81
CA PRO A 81 -6.09 -11.36 -12.32
C PRO A 81 -6.08 -10.08 -13.16
N GLU A 82 -7.14 -9.87 -13.94
CA GLU A 82 -7.39 -8.59 -14.61
C GLU A 82 -7.78 -7.53 -13.58
N VAL A 83 -6.76 -6.82 -13.08
CA VAL A 83 -6.91 -5.71 -12.14
C VAL A 83 -6.23 -4.46 -12.67
N GLU A 84 -6.84 -3.32 -12.43
CA GLU A 84 -6.23 -2.02 -12.70
C GLU A 84 -5.36 -1.65 -11.49
N LEU A 85 -4.04 -1.73 -11.65
CA LEU A 85 -3.08 -1.47 -10.58
C LEU A 85 -2.67 0.01 -10.55
N TYR A 86 -2.82 0.65 -9.40
CA TYR A 86 -2.43 2.04 -9.13
C TYR A 86 -1.37 2.11 -8.03
N VAL A 87 -0.37 2.96 -8.22
CA VAL A 87 0.74 3.13 -7.26
C VAL A 87 0.89 4.60 -6.89
N ALA A 88 0.86 4.89 -5.59
CA ALA A 88 1.25 6.19 -5.05
C ALA A 88 2.59 6.06 -4.32
N ARG A 89 3.61 6.77 -4.79
CA ARG A 89 4.92 6.88 -4.13
C ARG A 89 4.89 8.05 -3.15
N ILE A 90 5.08 7.77 -1.86
CA ILE A 90 5.16 8.80 -0.80
C ILE A 90 6.50 8.81 -0.06
N PHE A 91 7.24 7.69 -0.08
CA PHE A 91 8.52 7.60 0.61
C PHE A 91 9.67 8.19 -0.19
N ASP A 92 10.62 8.77 0.54
CA ASP A 92 11.97 9.05 0.07
C ASP A 92 12.86 7.79 0.13
N GLN A 93 14.15 7.97 -0.15
CA GLN A 93 15.16 6.89 -0.15
C GLN A 93 15.40 6.28 1.24
N GLU A 94 15.04 6.97 2.31
CA GLU A 94 15.21 6.53 3.70
C GLU A 94 13.93 5.91 4.30
N VAL A 95 12.90 5.64 3.47
CA VAL A 95 11.57 5.16 3.90
C VAL A 95 10.89 6.14 4.84
N ARG A 96 11.08 7.44 4.58
CA ARG A 96 10.40 8.51 5.31
C ARG A 96 9.42 9.22 4.41
N ALA A 97 8.25 9.49 4.97
CA ALA A 97 7.21 10.24 4.31
C ALA A 97 6.59 11.21 5.32
N HIS A 98 6.28 12.41 4.88
CA HIS A 98 5.53 13.34 5.70
C HIS A 98 4.07 12.87 5.80
N SER A 99 3.44 12.99 6.97
CA SER A 99 2.06 12.53 7.15
C SER A 99 1.04 13.30 6.27
N LEU A 100 1.40 14.50 5.79
CA LEU A 100 0.62 15.22 4.76
C LEU A 100 0.64 14.50 3.41
N CYS A 101 1.78 13.97 2.97
CA CYS A 101 1.86 13.18 1.73
C CYS A 101 0.97 11.94 1.81
N LEU A 102 0.88 11.30 2.98
CA LEU A 102 -0.04 10.19 3.21
C LEU A 102 -1.51 10.63 3.04
N VAL A 103 -1.92 11.76 3.61
CA VAL A 103 -3.30 12.26 3.46
C VAL A 103 -3.63 12.55 1.99
N GLU A 104 -2.74 13.21 1.26
CA GLU A 104 -2.98 13.53 -0.15
C GLU A 104 -2.92 12.29 -1.04
N ALA A 105 -2.04 11.33 -0.76
CA ALA A 105 -2.02 10.04 -1.44
C ALA A 105 -3.32 9.25 -1.19
N LEU A 106 -3.87 9.30 0.04
CA LEU A 106 -5.17 8.70 0.34
C LEU A 106 -6.29 9.37 -0.46
N ARG A 107 -6.31 10.71 -0.54
CA ARG A 107 -7.30 11.44 -1.36
C ARG A 107 -7.22 11.06 -2.83
N TRP A 108 -6.03 11.07 -3.39
CA TRP A 108 -5.83 10.68 -4.79
C TRP A 108 -6.28 9.23 -5.03
N MET A 109 -5.83 8.29 -4.19
CA MET A 109 -6.11 6.87 -4.37
C MET A 109 -7.59 6.52 -4.15
N LEU A 110 -8.25 7.14 -3.17
CA LEU A 110 -9.61 6.76 -2.75
C LEU A 110 -10.70 7.67 -3.32
N ASP A 111 -10.46 8.98 -3.47
CA ASP A 111 -11.47 9.91 -3.98
C ASP A 111 -11.35 10.10 -5.50
N GLU A 112 -10.14 10.33 -6.02
CA GLU A 112 -9.95 10.59 -7.47
C GLU A 112 -9.89 9.29 -8.30
N VAL A 113 -9.03 8.36 -7.92
CA VAL A 113 -8.91 7.05 -8.61
C VAL A 113 -10.10 6.16 -8.27
N GLY A 114 -10.52 6.17 -7.00
CA GLY A 114 -11.60 5.33 -6.49
C GLY A 114 -11.24 3.84 -6.50
N VAL A 115 -10.13 3.46 -5.86
CA VAL A 115 -9.74 2.04 -5.78
C VAL A 115 -10.73 1.21 -4.95
N ASP A 116 -10.94 -0.04 -5.37
CA ASP A 116 -11.82 -0.99 -4.68
C ASP A 116 -11.09 -1.68 -3.51
N LEU A 117 -9.78 -1.86 -3.64
CA LEU A 117 -8.92 -2.53 -2.66
C LEU A 117 -7.62 -1.74 -2.52
N LEU A 118 -7.26 -1.36 -1.30
CA LEU A 118 -6.07 -0.59 -1.00
C LEU A 118 -5.16 -1.37 -0.03
N ASN A 119 -3.91 -1.59 -0.45
CA ASN A 119 -2.83 -2.00 0.44
C ASN A 119 -2.09 -0.77 0.98
N LEU A 120 -2.07 -0.62 2.31
CA LEU A 120 -1.34 0.44 2.99
C LEU A 120 -0.33 -0.14 4.00
N SER A 121 0.91 -0.30 3.57
CA SER A 121 1.98 -0.93 4.37
C SER A 121 2.80 0.10 5.15
N LEU A 122 2.11 1.06 5.80
CA LEU A 122 2.74 2.14 6.57
C LEU A 122 1.76 2.76 7.57
N GLY A 123 2.30 3.54 8.52
CA GLY A 123 1.49 4.31 9.46
C GLY A 123 2.28 5.39 10.19
N THR A 124 1.56 6.26 10.90
CA THR A 124 2.14 7.40 11.65
C THR A 124 1.61 7.47 13.08
N THR A 125 2.45 7.93 14.00
CA THR A 125 2.02 8.30 15.37
C THR A 125 1.50 9.74 15.44
N TYR A 126 1.60 10.51 14.35
CA TYR A 126 1.17 11.91 14.31
C TYR A 126 -0.35 12.04 14.23
N ARG A 127 -0.98 12.33 15.37
CA ARG A 127 -2.45 12.37 15.51
C ARG A 127 -3.13 13.61 14.94
N ALA A 128 -2.41 14.69 14.64
CA ALA A 128 -3.04 15.92 14.17
C ALA A 128 -3.73 15.77 12.80
N LEU A 129 -3.42 14.72 12.04
CA LEU A 129 -4.03 14.41 10.75
C LEU A 129 -5.05 13.27 10.83
N GLU A 130 -5.50 12.90 12.03
CA GLU A 130 -6.51 11.85 12.19
C GLU A 130 -7.82 12.19 11.50
N ALA A 131 -8.35 13.40 11.73
CA ALA A 131 -9.61 13.84 11.13
C ALA A 131 -9.61 13.76 9.59
N PRO A 132 -8.64 14.35 8.86
CA PRO A 132 -8.63 14.26 7.40
C PRO A 132 -8.37 12.83 6.89
N MET A 133 -7.59 12.00 7.59
CA MET A 133 -7.45 10.58 7.21
C MET A 133 -8.79 9.84 7.36
N ARG A 134 -9.43 9.98 8.52
CA ARG A 134 -10.72 9.35 8.83
C ARG A 134 -11.77 9.73 7.81
N GLU A 135 -11.89 11.01 7.48
CA GLU A 135 -12.88 11.54 6.54
C GLU A 135 -12.77 10.87 5.15
N VAL A 136 -11.56 10.76 4.60
CA VAL A 136 -11.30 10.14 3.28
C VAL A 136 -11.57 8.64 3.33
N LEU A 137 -11.10 7.96 4.39
CA LEU A 137 -11.27 6.52 4.55
C LEU A 137 -12.74 6.12 4.71
N GLU A 138 -13.50 6.85 5.54
CA GLU A 138 -14.94 6.60 5.76
C GLU A 138 -15.75 6.79 4.47
N ARG A 139 -15.46 7.83 3.67
CA ARG A 139 -16.10 8.01 2.35
C ARG A 139 -15.80 6.88 1.38
N ALA A 140 -14.57 6.38 1.35
CA ALA A 140 -14.20 5.28 0.47
C ALA A 140 -14.87 3.97 0.89
N VAL A 141 -14.86 3.70 2.19
CA VAL A 141 -15.53 2.56 2.80
C VAL A 141 -17.04 2.58 2.55
N ALA A 142 -17.70 3.74 2.68
CA ALA A 142 -19.12 3.90 2.38
C ALA A 142 -19.47 3.56 0.92
N ARG A 143 -18.50 3.69 -0.01
CA ARG A 143 -18.61 3.27 -1.42
C ARG A 143 -18.26 1.81 -1.65
N GLY A 144 -17.83 1.08 -0.61
CA GLY A 144 -17.51 -0.34 -0.65
C GLY A 144 -16.03 -0.68 -0.82
N ALA A 145 -15.13 0.32 -0.73
CA ALA A 145 -13.69 0.09 -0.80
C ALA A 145 -13.20 -0.67 0.43
N ILE A 146 -12.26 -1.60 0.22
CA ILE A 146 -11.62 -2.38 1.27
C ILE A 146 -10.21 -1.84 1.47
N ILE A 147 -9.90 -1.42 2.69
CA ILE A 147 -8.61 -0.82 3.02
C ILE A 147 -7.91 -1.69 4.06
N ALA A 148 -6.82 -2.35 3.66
CA ALA A 148 -5.96 -3.10 4.55
C ALA A 148 -4.74 -2.25 4.93
N CYS A 149 -4.46 -2.15 6.22
CA CYS A 149 -3.38 -1.34 6.75
C CYS A 149 -2.49 -2.15 7.69
N ALA A 150 -1.18 -2.10 7.49
CA ALA A 150 -0.24 -2.74 8.40
C ALA A 150 -0.37 -2.18 9.82
N ALA A 151 -0.46 -3.05 10.81
CA ALA A 151 -0.42 -2.68 12.23
C ALA A 151 0.99 -2.26 12.65
N GLY A 152 1.09 -1.34 13.61
CA GLY A 152 2.34 -0.94 14.24
C GLY A 152 2.54 -1.58 15.62
N GLY A 153 3.78 -1.63 16.10
CA GLY A 153 4.09 -2.06 17.47
C GLY A 153 3.52 -1.14 18.57
N VAL A 154 3.12 0.06 18.18
CA VAL A 154 2.35 1.02 18.98
C VAL A 154 1.14 1.49 18.18
N PRO A 155 0.13 2.12 18.80
CA PRO A 155 -1.03 2.61 18.08
C PRO A 155 -0.64 3.61 16.96
N THR A 156 -0.87 3.26 15.70
CA THR A 156 -0.58 4.10 14.51
C THR A 156 -1.83 4.41 13.69
N LEU A 157 -1.84 5.57 13.03
CA LEU A 157 -2.85 5.93 12.04
C LEU A 157 -2.35 5.58 10.63
N PRO A 158 -3.23 5.11 9.73
CA PRO A 158 -4.67 4.92 9.95
C PRO A 158 -5.02 3.55 10.57
N ALA A 159 -4.05 2.70 10.91
CA ALA A 159 -4.29 1.34 11.43
C ALA A 159 -5.25 1.27 12.65
N GLN A 160 -5.34 2.32 13.48
CA GLN A 160 -6.28 2.40 14.60
C GLN A 160 -7.72 2.81 14.22
N LEU A 161 -7.97 3.22 12.99
CA LEU A 161 -9.29 3.67 12.55
C LEU A 161 -10.17 2.49 12.15
N ASP A 162 -11.44 2.48 12.55
CA ASP A 162 -12.39 1.39 12.23
C ASP A 162 -12.62 1.21 10.73
N SER A 163 -12.43 2.27 9.94
CA SER A 163 -12.53 2.27 8.48
C SER A 163 -11.46 1.41 7.79
N VAL A 164 -10.41 0.97 8.50
CA VAL A 164 -9.38 0.08 7.94
C VAL A 164 -9.35 -1.25 8.65
N VAL A 165 -9.01 -2.29 7.90
CA VAL A 165 -8.65 -3.60 8.45
C VAL A 165 -7.19 -3.54 8.84
N SER A 166 -6.91 -3.52 10.15
CA SER A 166 -5.55 -3.56 10.66
C SER A 166 -4.98 -4.97 10.58
N VAL A 167 -3.84 -5.14 9.90
CA VAL A 167 -3.21 -6.45 9.64
C VAL A 167 -1.92 -6.60 10.44
N GLY A 168 -1.86 -7.65 11.27
CA GLY A 168 -0.69 -8.02 12.05
C GLY A 168 0.02 -9.28 11.54
N ASP A 169 1.23 -9.49 12.02
CA ASP A 169 2.02 -10.70 11.83
C ASP A 169 2.24 -11.43 13.18
N PRO A 170 2.81 -12.66 13.19
CA PRO A 170 2.99 -13.40 14.44
C PRO A 170 3.92 -12.70 15.44
N ALA A 171 4.98 -12.04 14.95
CA ALA A 171 5.95 -11.36 15.81
C ALA A 171 5.32 -10.16 16.55
N LEU A 172 4.48 -9.37 15.88
CA LEU A 172 3.70 -8.32 16.54
C LEU A 172 2.82 -8.89 17.65
N MET A 173 2.14 -10.02 17.37
CA MET A 173 1.20 -10.62 18.31
C MET A 173 1.88 -11.19 19.58
N GLU A 174 3.12 -11.65 19.48
CA GLU A 174 3.91 -12.14 20.62
C GLU A 174 4.27 -11.03 21.61
N GLY A 175 4.35 -9.77 21.15
CA GLY A 175 4.76 -8.61 21.94
C GLY A 175 3.77 -7.43 21.88
N LEU A 176 2.49 -7.70 21.64
CA LEU A 176 1.50 -6.67 21.30
C LEU A 176 1.37 -5.62 22.42
N GLY A 177 1.67 -4.37 22.07
CA GLY A 177 1.49 -3.22 22.96
C GLY A 177 0.01 -2.98 23.32
N THR A 178 -0.23 -2.32 24.45
CA THR A 178 -1.59 -1.96 24.87
C THR A 178 -2.22 -0.97 23.88
N GLY A 179 -3.51 -1.17 23.58
CA GLY A 179 -4.27 -0.28 22.71
C GLY A 179 -3.95 -0.39 21.22
N VAL A 180 -3.15 -1.38 20.79
CA VAL A 180 -2.95 -1.67 19.36
C VAL A 180 -4.14 -2.48 18.83
N LYS A 181 -4.96 -1.87 17.97
CA LYS A 181 -5.95 -2.59 17.17
C LYS A 181 -5.28 -3.53 16.15
N VAL A 182 -5.71 -4.79 16.11
CA VAL A 182 -5.40 -5.76 15.05
C VAL A 182 -6.69 -6.49 14.67
N ASP A 183 -7.08 -6.42 13.40
CA ASP A 183 -8.34 -6.99 12.90
C ASP A 183 -8.13 -8.34 12.20
N HIS A 184 -6.94 -8.56 11.63
CA HIS A 184 -6.57 -9.78 10.93
C HIS A 184 -5.09 -10.10 11.20
N VAL A 185 -4.76 -11.39 11.35
CA VAL A 185 -3.38 -11.85 11.55
C VAL A 185 -3.04 -12.85 10.46
N VAL A 186 -1.95 -12.58 9.73
CA VAL A 186 -1.39 -13.56 8.80
C VAL A 186 -0.55 -14.56 9.59
N PRO A 187 -0.83 -15.88 9.52
CA PRO A 187 -0.16 -16.87 10.38
C PRO A 187 1.26 -17.23 9.92
N HIS A 188 1.63 -16.88 8.69
CA HIS A 188 2.93 -17.22 8.12
C HIS A 188 4.06 -16.39 8.76
N ARG A 189 5.19 -17.05 9.04
CA ARG A 189 6.39 -16.40 9.61
C ARG A 189 7.41 -15.96 8.56
N GLN A 190 7.24 -16.41 7.32
CA GLN A 190 8.12 -16.09 6.20
C GLN A 190 7.27 -15.87 4.95
N VAL A 191 7.84 -15.12 4.01
CA VAL A 191 7.22 -14.84 2.72
C VAL A 191 8.28 -14.77 1.64
N LYS A 192 7.91 -15.20 0.44
CA LYS A 192 8.71 -14.99 -0.76
C LYS A 192 8.44 -13.59 -1.31
N LEU A 193 9.50 -12.83 -1.58
CA LEU A 193 9.41 -11.46 -2.11
C LEU A 193 10.55 -11.15 -3.08
N TYR A 194 10.40 -10.10 -3.87
CA TYR A 194 11.43 -9.54 -4.75
C TYR A 194 11.92 -8.22 -4.19
N MET A 195 13.23 -8.09 -3.98
CA MET A 195 13.86 -6.87 -3.47
C MET A 195 15.31 -6.80 -3.93
N GLY A 196 15.76 -5.62 -4.36
CA GLY A 196 17.13 -5.42 -4.83
C GLY A 196 17.48 -6.26 -6.07
N GLY A 197 16.54 -6.36 -7.02
CA GLY A 197 16.76 -7.04 -8.30
C GLY A 197 16.73 -8.57 -8.26
N ARG A 198 16.26 -9.19 -7.15
CA ARG A 198 16.21 -10.65 -7.02
C ARG A 198 15.07 -11.12 -6.13
N TRP A 199 14.65 -12.37 -6.34
CA TRP A 199 13.74 -13.08 -5.45
C TRP A 199 14.47 -13.58 -4.18
N CYS A 200 13.83 -13.40 -3.04
CA CYS A 200 14.20 -13.90 -1.73
C CYS A 200 13.10 -14.86 -1.27
N GLY A 201 13.42 -16.15 -1.11
CA GLY A 201 12.42 -17.21 -0.82
C GLY A 201 11.88 -17.20 0.61
N ASP A 202 12.73 -16.89 1.59
CA ASP A 202 12.45 -17.08 3.02
C ASP A 202 12.62 -15.78 3.81
N ALA A 203 12.12 -14.66 3.28
CA ALA A 203 12.20 -13.37 3.98
C ALA A 203 11.33 -13.42 5.25
N PRO A 204 11.81 -12.88 6.39
CA PRO A 204 11.00 -12.80 7.61
C PRO A 204 9.71 -12.01 7.37
N MET A 205 8.61 -12.49 7.93
CA MET A 205 7.35 -11.74 7.91
C MET A 205 7.50 -10.44 8.69
N THR A 206 6.87 -9.39 8.16
CA THR A 206 6.65 -8.12 8.84
C THR A 206 5.18 -7.76 8.70
N THR A 207 4.67 -6.78 9.46
CA THR A 207 3.28 -6.33 9.31
C THR A 207 2.99 -5.75 7.92
N SER A 208 3.97 -5.09 7.28
CA SER A 208 3.89 -4.63 5.90
C SER A 208 3.67 -5.76 4.90
N PHE A 209 4.40 -6.87 5.08
CA PHE A 209 4.30 -8.04 4.20
C PHE A 209 3.06 -8.87 4.50
N ALA A 210 2.66 -8.96 5.77
CA ALA A 210 1.40 -9.57 6.19
C ALA A 210 0.21 -8.82 5.56
N CYS A 211 0.25 -7.48 5.52
CA CYS A 211 -0.76 -6.67 4.84
C CYS A 211 -0.87 -7.07 3.35
N ALA A 212 0.25 -7.20 2.64
CA ALA A 212 0.27 -7.65 1.24
C ALA A 212 -0.30 -9.07 1.08
N VAL A 213 0.06 -10.02 1.96
CA VAL A 213 -0.51 -11.38 1.93
C VAL A 213 -2.03 -11.36 2.16
N ALA A 214 -2.52 -10.55 3.09
CA ALA A 214 -3.94 -10.44 3.38
C ALA A 214 -4.71 -9.83 2.19
N VAL A 215 -4.17 -8.80 1.55
CA VAL A 215 -4.71 -8.21 0.32
C VAL A 215 -4.71 -9.23 -0.82
N ALA A 216 -3.65 -10.03 -0.97
CA ALA A 216 -3.61 -11.14 -1.93
C ALA A 216 -4.72 -12.18 -1.67
N GLY A 217 -5.03 -12.46 -0.40
CA GLY A 217 -6.17 -13.29 -0.02
C GLY A 217 -7.49 -12.71 -0.52
N VAL A 218 -7.70 -11.40 -0.40
CA VAL A 218 -8.90 -10.73 -0.94
C VAL A 218 -8.97 -10.83 -2.46
N LEU A 219 -7.83 -10.66 -3.15
CA LEU A 219 -7.76 -10.79 -4.62
C LEU A 219 -8.10 -12.21 -5.10
N ARG A 220 -7.64 -13.23 -4.38
CA ARG A 220 -7.79 -14.63 -4.77
C ARG A 220 -9.14 -15.21 -4.37
N ASP A 221 -9.58 -14.93 -3.15
CA ASP A 221 -10.71 -15.63 -2.50
C ASP A 221 -11.93 -14.71 -2.29
N GLY A 222 -11.79 -13.41 -2.56
CA GLY A 222 -12.79 -12.39 -2.28
C GLY A 222 -12.68 -11.83 -0.86
N CYS A 223 -13.33 -10.69 -0.63
CA CYS A 223 -13.28 -10.00 0.66
C CYS A 223 -14.06 -10.78 1.74
N PRO A 224 -13.45 -11.12 2.89
CA PRO A 224 -14.13 -11.80 3.98
C PRO A 224 -15.34 -10.99 4.51
N PRO A 225 -16.47 -11.65 4.86
CA PRO A 225 -17.66 -10.96 5.35
C PRO A 225 -17.43 -10.05 6.57
N GLU A 226 -16.50 -10.44 7.45
CA GLU A 226 -16.15 -9.70 8.66
C GLU A 226 -15.44 -8.38 8.36
N TRP A 227 -14.66 -8.28 7.28
CA TRP A 227 -14.03 -7.02 6.87
C TRP A 227 -15.10 -6.03 6.40
N ARG A 228 -16.06 -6.51 5.59
CA ARG A 228 -17.20 -5.70 5.13
C ARG A 228 -18.13 -5.23 6.25
N ARG A 229 -18.23 -5.96 7.36
CA ARG A 229 -19.06 -5.56 8.52
C ARG A 229 -18.38 -4.49 9.38
N LYS A 230 -17.06 -4.53 9.50
CA LYS A 230 -16.28 -3.50 10.22
C LYS A 230 -16.24 -2.17 9.45
N GLN A 231 -16.37 -2.26 8.14
CA GLN A 231 -16.36 -1.14 7.20
C GLN A 231 -17.80 -0.71 6.81
N ARG A 232 -18.73 -0.73 7.76
CA ARG A 232 -20.13 -0.30 7.58
C ARG A 232 -20.57 0.63 8.69
#